data_AF-A0A2U2RVL5-F1
#
_entry.id   AF-A0A2U2RVL5-F1
#
_cell.length_a   1.000
_cell.length_b   1.000
_cell.length_c   1.000
_cell.angle_alpha   90.00
_cell.angle_beta   90.00
_cell.angle_gamma   90.00
#
_symmetry.space_group_name_H-M   'P 1'
#
loop_
_entity.id
_entity.type
_entity.pdbx_description
1 polymer ?
#
loop_
_entity_poly.entity_id
_entity_poly.type
_entity_poly.pdbx_seq_one_letter_code
_entity_poly.pdbx_strand_id
1 'polypeptide(L)'
;GSNVDLECQNISYELLRKDFQYEILSEEKKTQDEIETELFWIIDPVDGTHNYISGLPNFGVSIALASKKEFLLGVIYLPYFDEMYYAVKNQGAFMNGEKIQVSKNNDLEKSMIAFDNQFYLNKKSFDVYKKIVDACFTTRILGSAVYDFCLIASGKVDARVWNNTKVFDFAAGLTILNEAGGKVTDF
;
A
#
# COMPACT_ATOMS: atom_id res chain seq x y z
N GLY A 1 -13.85 12.28 -1.44
CA GLY A 1 -12.55 12.84 -1.02
C GLY A 1 -12.62 14.34 -0.72
N SER A 2 -11.50 14.86 -0.20
CA SER A 2 -11.14 16.27 -0.21
C SER A 2 -11.00 16.79 -1.66
N ASN A 3 -10.98 18.11 -1.86
CA ASN A 3 -10.79 18.71 -3.19
C ASN A 3 -9.46 18.27 -3.86
N VAL A 4 -8.45 17.94 -3.04
CA VAL A 4 -7.13 17.48 -3.48
C VAL A 4 -7.17 16.05 -4.03
N ASP A 5 -7.93 15.15 -3.40
CA ASP A 5 -8.03 13.76 -3.86
C ASP A 5 -8.59 13.70 -5.29
N LEU A 6 -9.59 14.54 -5.57
CA LEU A 6 -10.23 14.63 -6.89
C LEU A 6 -9.28 15.22 -7.95
N GLU A 7 -8.48 16.23 -7.58
CA GLU A 7 -7.51 16.85 -8.47
C GLU A 7 -6.36 15.90 -8.81
N CYS A 8 -5.76 15.24 -7.80
CA CYS A 8 -4.72 14.22 -7.99
C CYS A 8 -5.22 13.05 -8.85
N GLN A 9 -6.47 12.63 -8.64
CA GLN A 9 -7.07 11.57 -9.46
C GLN A 9 -7.21 11.99 -10.93
N ASN A 10 -7.69 13.21 -11.19
CA ASN A 10 -7.86 13.70 -12.56
C ASN A 10 -6.52 13.80 -13.29
N ILE A 11 -5.48 14.31 -12.63
CA ILE A 11 -4.12 14.38 -13.20
C ILE A 11 -3.58 12.98 -13.50
N SER A 12 -3.68 12.05 -12.55
CA SER A 12 -3.21 10.67 -12.72
C SER A 12 -3.93 9.99 -13.90
N TYR A 13 -5.22 10.24 -14.02
CA TYR A 13 -6.05 9.71 -15.10
C TYR A 13 -5.67 10.28 -16.46
N GLU A 14 -5.48 11.60 -16.56
CA GLU A 14 -5.06 12.27 -17.80
C GLU A 14 -3.70 11.76 -18.28
N LEU A 15 -2.73 11.64 -17.37
CA LEU A 15 -1.39 11.16 -17.70
C LEU A 15 -1.41 9.72 -18.18
N LEU A 16 -2.11 8.83 -17.47
CA LEU A 16 -2.15 7.41 -17.83
C LEU A 16 -2.91 7.18 -19.14
N ARG A 17 -4.03 7.88 -19.37
CA ARG A 17 -4.81 7.73 -20.61
C ARG A 17 -4.12 8.30 -21.85
N LYS A 18 -3.23 9.28 -21.68
CA LYS A 18 -2.48 9.86 -22.79
C LYS A 18 -1.61 8.81 -23.49
N ASP A 19 -0.97 7.95 -22.69
CA ASP A 19 0.02 6.99 -23.18
C ASP A 19 -0.50 5.54 -23.19
N PHE A 20 -1.53 5.23 -22.39
CA PHE A 20 -2.08 3.88 -22.24
C PHE A 20 -3.62 3.86 -22.24
N GLN A 21 -4.22 3.16 -23.21
CA GLN A 21 -5.68 3.02 -23.32
C GLN A 21 -6.24 1.86 -22.46
N TYR A 22 -5.78 1.74 -21.22
CA TYR A 22 -6.29 0.75 -20.28
C TYR A 22 -7.42 1.32 -19.40
N GLU A 23 -8.28 0.44 -18.91
CA GLU A 23 -9.29 0.82 -17.93
C GLU A 23 -8.63 1.19 -16.59
N ILE A 24 -9.33 2.00 -15.79
CA ILE A 24 -8.83 2.49 -14.51
C ILE A 24 -9.86 2.16 -13.43
N LEU A 25 -9.40 1.39 -12.43
CA LEU A 25 -10.06 1.12 -11.17
C LEU A 25 -9.55 2.12 -10.13
N SER A 26 -10.45 2.82 -9.45
CA SER A 26 -10.10 3.80 -8.40
C SER A 26 -11.26 3.98 -7.46
N GLU A 27 -11.01 4.42 -6.23
CA GLU A 27 -12.02 4.60 -5.17
C GLU A 27 -13.29 5.34 -5.64
N GLU A 28 -13.14 6.33 -6.54
CA GLU A 28 -14.20 7.29 -6.89
C GLU A 28 -14.89 7.03 -8.25
N LYS A 29 -14.56 5.96 -9.00
CA LYS A 29 -15.07 5.79 -10.40
C LYS A 29 -15.62 4.43 -10.79
N LYS A 30 -14.88 3.35 -10.56
CA LYS A 30 -15.26 2.01 -11.04
C LYS A 30 -15.07 0.97 -9.95
N THR A 31 -15.91 -0.05 -9.98
CA THR A 31 -15.76 -1.29 -9.21
C THR A 31 -15.09 -2.37 -10.06
N GLN A 32 -14.53 -3.39 -9.41
CA GLN A 32 -13.77 -4.44 -10.09
C GLN A 32 -14.61 -5.21 -11.15
N ASP A 33 -15.91 -5.33 -10.91
CA ASP A 33 -16.85 -6.03 -11.79
C ASP A 33 -17.15 -5.26 -13.09
N GLU A 34 -16.75 -3.98 -13.18
CA GLU A 34 -16.96 -3.11 -14.34
C GLU A 34 -15.74 -3.04 -15.28
N ILE A 35 -14.70 -3.84 -15.02
CA ILE A 35 -13.49 -3.93 -15.84
C ILE A 35 -13.66 -5.02 -16.90
N GLU A 36 -13.72 -4.63 -18.17
CA GLU A 36 -13.87 -5.57 -19.29
C GLU A 36 -12.50 -5.98 -19.84
N THR A 37 -11.53 -5.07 -19.84
CA THR A 37 -10.18 -5.27 -20.37
C THR A 37 -9.33 -6.28 -19.59
N GLU A 38 -8.39 -6.93 -20.28
CA GLU A 38 -7.45 -7.87 -19.64
C GLU A 38 -6.42 -7.15 -18.76
N LEU A 39 -6.01 -5.94 -19.12
CA LEU A 39 -5.08 -5.09 -18.39
C LEU A 39 -5.77 -3.81 -17.95
N PHE A 40 -5.54 -3.41 -16.70
CA PHE A 40 -6.14 -2.21 -16.12
C PHE A 40 -5.26 -1.63 -15.03
N TRP A 41 -5.38 -0.33 -14.83
CA TRP A 41 -4.72 0.39 -13.74
C TRP A 41 -5.59 0.35 -12.49
N ILE A 42 -4.94 0.32 -11.33
CA ILE A 42 -5.56 0.50 -10.03
C ILE A 42 -4.87 1.69 -9.39
N ILE A 43 -5.64 2.70 -8.97
CA ILE A 43 -5.10 3.97 -8.50
C ILE A 43 -5.77 4.36 -7.19
N ASP A 44 -4.94 4.67 -6.19
CA ASP A 44 -5.31 5.51 -5.06
C ASP A 44 -4.54 6.84 -5.17
N PRO A 45 -5.25 7.95 -5.46
CA PRO A 45 -4.60 9.25 -5.62
C PRO A 45 -3.97 9.77 -4.33
N VAL A 46 -4.51 9.41 -3.16
CA VAL A 46 -4.04 9.90 -1.85
C VAL A 46 -4.43 8.89 -0.75
N ASP A 47 -3.60 7.86 -0.54
CA ASP A 47 -3.73 7.04 0.67
C ASP A 47 -3.24 7.83 1.89
N GLY A 48 -3.96 7.71 3.01
CA GLY A 48 -3.70 8.51 4.21
C GLY A 48 -4.26 9.93 4.14
N THR A 49 -5.41 10.16 3.48
CA THR A 49 -6.06 11.48 3.38
C THR A 49 -6.19 12.21 4.74
N HIS A 50 -6.47 11.48 5.82
CA HIS A 50 -6.58 12.07 7.16
C HIS A 50 -5.22 12.59 7.68
N ASN A 51 -4.12 11.91 7.35
CA ASN A 51 -2.77 12.38 7.63
C ASN A 51 -2.48 13.64 6.82
N TYR A 52 -2.79 13.63 5.52
CA TYR A 52 -2.63 14.79 4.64
C TYR A 52 -3.38 16.03 5.18
N ILE A 53 -4.67 15.89 5.49
CA ILE A 53 -5.51 16.97 6.05
C ILE A 53 -4.94 17.48 7.39
N SER A 54 -4.36 16.60 8.19
CA SER A 54 -3.80 16.94 9.50
C SER A 54 -2.36 17.45 9.43
N GLY A 55 -1.75 17.53 8.23
CA GLY A 55 -0.36 17.94 8.05
C GLY A 55 0.68 16.91 8.51
N LEU A 56 0.29 15.63 8.65
CA LEU A 56 1.20 14.53 8.97
C LEU A 56 1.85 14.00 7.68
N PRO A 57 3.11 13.53 7.74
CA PRO A 57 3.89 13.20 6.54
C PRO A 57 3.56 11.83 5.91
N ASN A 58 2.76 11.00 6.59
CA ASN A 58 2.53 9.61 6.20
C ASN A 58 1.34 9.52 5.22
N PHE A 59 1.55 9.91 3.97
CA PHE A 59 0.58 9.78 2.89
C PHE A 59 1.30 9.58 1.55
N GLY A 60 0.59 9.07 0.55
CA GLY A 60 1.20 8.83 -0.75
C GLY A 60 0.21 8.52 -1.86
N VAL A 61 0.74 8.51 -3.08
CA VAL A 61 0.02 8.08 -4.29
C VAL A 61 0.37 6.62 -4.54
N SER A 62 -0.61 5.80 -4.90
CA SER A 62 -0.43 4.39 -5.23
C SER A 62 -0.99 4.10 -6.61
N ILE A 63 -0.18 3.49 -7.47
CA ILE A 63 -0.54 3.09 -8.82
C ILE A 63 -0.07 1.66 -9.06
N ALA A 64 -0.97 0.80 -9.49
CA ALA A 64 -0.65 -0.56 -9.90
C ALA A 64 -1.17 -0.85 -11.31
N LEU A 65 -0.42 -1.63 -12.07
CA LEU A 65 -0.91 -2.29 -13.28
C LEU A 65 -1.28 -3.72 -12.93
N ALA A 66 -2.51 -4.11 -13.22
CA ALA A 66 -3.01 -5.44 -12.99
C ALA A 66 -3.50 -6.08 -14.29
N SER A 67 -3.45 -7.41 -14.31
CA SER A 67 -4.28 -8.24 -15.16
C SER A 67 -5.43 -8.84 -14.37
N LYS A 68 -6.37 -9.53 -15.02
CA LYS A 68 -7.42 -10.29 -14.32
C LYS A 68 -6.88 -11.41 -13.40
N LYS A 69 -5.59 -11.76 -13.52
CA LYS A 69 -4.97 -12.87 -12.77
C LYS A 69 -3.98 -12.41 -11.71
N GLU A 70 -3.33 -11.26 -11.91
CA GLU A 70 -2.20 -10.86 -11.07
C GLU A 70 -1.81 -9.38 -11.21
N PHE A 71 -1.11 -8.88 -10.19
CA PHE A 71 -0.48 -7.55 -10.20
C PHE A 71 0.89 -7.61 -10.88
N LEU A 72 1.12 -6.76 -11.87
CA LEU A 72 2.29 -6.79 -12.76
C LEU A 72 3.33 -5.73 -12.40
N LEU A 73 2.87 -4.56 -11.98
CA LEU A 73 3.69 -3.41 -11.63
C LEU A 73 3.03 -2.66 -10.48
N GLY A 74 3.83 -2.17 -9.55
CA GLY A 74 3.40 -1.30 -8.45
C GLY A 74 4.33 -0.12 -8.31
N VAL A 75 3.77 1.06 -8.10
CA VAL A 75 4.47 2.31 -7.81
C VAL A 75 3.77 2.97 -6.63
N ILE A 76 4.53 3.34 -5.60
CA ILE A 76 4.10 4.18 -4.50
C ILE A 76 5.02 5.39 -4.46
N TYR A 77 4.45 6.59 -4.45
CA TYR A 77 5.19 7.82 -4.26
C TYR A 77 4.78 8.50 -2.97
N LEU A 78 5.76 8.79 -2.12
CA LEU A 78 5.61 9.48 -0.85
C LEU A 78 6.09 10.93 -1.00
N PRO A 79 5.21 11.89 -1.33
CA PRO A 79 5.60 13.23 -1.73
C PRO A 79 6.29 14.03 -0.63
N TYR A 80 5.96 13.78 0.65
CA TYR A 80 6.61 14.46 1.76
C TYR A 80 8.10 14.11 1.87
N PHE A 81 8.46 12.86 1.54
CA PHE A 81 9.81 12.34 1.68
C PHE A 81 10.62 12.38 0.38
N ASP A 82 9.98 12.69 -0.76
CA ASP A 82 10.58 12.55 -2.10
C ASP A 82 11.09 11.11 -2.34
N GLU A 83 10.29 10.12 -1.92
CA GLU A 83 10.60 8.70 -2.04
C GLU A 83 9.63 8.02 -3.01
N MET A 84 10.17 7.41 -4.06
CA MET A 84 9.44 6.58 -5.00
C MET A 84 9.84 5.12 -4.84
N TYR A 85 8.87 4.30 -4.40
CA TYR A 85 8.97 2.85 -4.31
C TYR A 85 8.33 2.23 -5.54
N TYR A 86 9.00 1.29 -6.18
CA TYR A 86 8.44 0.63 -7.35
C TYR A 86 8.96 -0.78 -7.53
N ALA A 87 8.16 -1.60 -8.22
CA ALA A 87 8.55 -2.94 -8.61
C ALA A 87 7.81 -3.37 -9.88
N VAL A 88 8.49 -4.19 -10.67
CA VAL A 88 7.88 -4.93 -11.78
C VAL A 88 8.07 -6.40 -11.48
N LYS A 89 7.04 -7.21 -11.75
CA LYS A 89 7.06 -8.65 -11.51
C LYS A 89 8.34 -9.29 -12.07
N ASN A 90 9.02 -10.06 -11.22
CA ASN A 90 10.30 -10.73 -11.44
C ASN A 90 11.51 -9.81 -11.73
N GLN A 91 11.45 -8.53 -11.37
CA GLN A 91 12.55 -7.58 -11.58
C GLN A 91 13.12 -7.01 -10.28
N GLY A 92 12.56 -7.38 -9.13
CA GLY A 92 12.93 -6.83 -7.84
C GLY A 92 12.21 -5.50 -7.52
N ALA A 93 12.38 -5.07 -6.28
CA ALA A 93 11.82 -3.83 -5.76
C ALA A 93 12.90 -2.78 -5.53
N PHE A 94 12.52 -1.51 -5.72
CA PHE A 94 13.44 -0.38 -5.65
C PHE A 94 12.81 0.80 -4.90
N MET A 95 13.67 1.61 -4.27
CA MET A 95 13.37 2.91 -3.71
C MET A 95 14.36 3.91 -4.32
N ASN A 96 13.88 4.91 -5.06
CA ASN A 96 14.72 5.91 -5.73
C ASN A 96 15.89 5.31 -6.56
N GLY A 97 15.64 4.16 -7.21
CA GLY A 97 16.64 3.46 -8.01
C GLY A 97 17.52 2.46 -7.25
N GLU A 98 17.50 2.49 -5.91
CA GLU A 98 18.23 1.54 -5.08
C GLU A 98 17.40 0.31 -4.77
N LYS A 99 17.99 -0.88 -4.89
CA LYS A 99 17.30 -2.14 -4.62
C LYS A 99 17.00 -2.28 -3.13
N ILE A 100 15.76 -2.64 -2.80
CA ILE A 100 15.31 -2.87 -1.42
C ILE A 100 15.00 -4.34 -1.16
N GLN A 101 14.98 -4.71 0.11
CA GLN A 101 14.57 -6.03 0.58
C GLN A 101 13.94 -5.92 1.96
N VAL A 102 13.03 -6.82 2.27
CA VAL A 102 12.43 -6.93 3.61
C VAL A 102 13.47 -7.25 4.68
N SER A 103 13.10 -6.99 5.93
CA SER A 103 13.88 -7.39 7.11
C SER A 103 14.13 -8.90 7.12
N LYS A 104 15.32 -9.31 7.59
CA LYS A 104 15.65 -10.74 7.84
C LYS A 104 15.31 -11.18 9.25
N ASN A 105 14.68 -10.31 10.05
CA ASN A 105 14.29 -10.61 11.41
C ASN A 105 13.21 -11.72 11.42
N ASN A 106 13.50 -12.81 12.11
CA ASN A 106 12.58 -13.92 12.30
C ASN A 106 12.18 -14.08 13.78
N ASP A 107 12.50 -13.10 14.62
CA ASP A 107 12.25 -13.11 16.06
C ASP A 107 11.17 -12.08 16.40
N LEU A 108 9.98 -12.59 16.72
CA LEU A 108 8.81 -11.75 17.01
C LEU A 108 9.09 -10.78 18.15
N GLU A 109 9.82 -11.19 19.19
CA GLU A 109 10.14 -10.35 20.36
C GLU A 109 10.99 -9.13 20.00
N LYS A 110 11.65 -9.16 18.82
CA LYS A 110 12.43 -8.06 18.27
C LYS A 110 11.71 -7.29 17.17
N SER A 111 10.54 -7.78 16.74
CA SER A 111 9.83 -7.23 15.59
C SER A 111 9.02 -5.98 15.92
N MET A 112 9.06 -5.00 15.00
CA MET A 112 8.13 -3.89 14.95
C MET A 112 6.95 -4.24 14.06
N ILE A 113 5.72 -4.16 14.59
CA ILE A 113 4.50 -4.53 13.86
C ILE A 113 3.59 -3.31 13.68
N ALA A 114 3.27 -2.97 12.43
CA ALA A 114 2.32 -1.92 12.11
C ALA A 114 0.86 -2.42 12.17
N PHE A 115 -0.05 -1.51 12.50
CA PHE A 115 -1.49 -1.75 12.59
C PHE A 115 -2.28 -0.58 12.00
N ASP A 116 -3.51 -0.86 11.63
CA ASP A 116 -4.54 0.16 11.50
C ASP A 116 -5.32 0.29 12.82
N ASN A 117 -5.90 1.46 13.08
CA ASN A 117 -6.73 1.71 14.26
C ASN A 117 -8.12 1.08 14.13
N GLN A 118 -8.21 -0.16 13.67
CA GLN A 118 -9.46 -0.88 13.42
C GLN A 118 -9.94 -1.67 14.66
N PHE A 119 -9.41 -1.39 15.84
CA PHE A 119 -9.77 -2.07 17.09
C PHE A 119 -11.24 -1.89 17.47
N TYR A 120 -11.88 -0.81 16.99
CA TYR A 120 -13.28 -0.54 17.23
C TYR A 120 -14.22 -1.42 16.39
N LEU A 121 -13.72 -2.12 15.35
CA LEU A 121 -14.58 -2.91 14.45
C LEU A 121 -15.23 -4.10 15.18
N ASN A 122 -14.48 -4.79 16.03
CA ASN A 122 -14.98 -5.89 16.84
C ASN A 122 -13.98 -6.30 17.94
N LYS A 123 -14.48 -7.03 18.94
CA LYS A 123 -13.66 -7.53 20.06
C LYS A 123 -12.50 -8.43 19.60
N LYS A 124 -12.69 -9.24 18.55
CA LYS A 124 -11.66 -10.17 18.04
C LYS A 124 -10.44 -9.41 17.50
N SER A 125 -10.63 -8.30 16.79
CA SER A 125 -9.53 -7.46 16.28
C SER A 125 -8.70 -6.86 17.42
N PHE A 126 -9.33 -6.45 18.52
CA PHE A 126 -8.60 -5.99 19.71
C PHE A 126 -7.88 -7.14 20.44
N ASP A 127 -8.49 -8.32 20.53
CA ASP A 127 -7.86 -9.50 21.13
C ASP A 127 -6.60 -9.94 20.35
N VAL A 128 -6.62 -9.86 19.01
CA VAL A 128 -5.45 -10.11 18.15
C VAL A 128 -4.35 -9.08 18.42
N TYR A 129 -4.70 -7.79 18.46
CA TYR A 129 -3.76 -6.72 18.76
C TYR A 129 -3.07 -6.94 20.11
N LYS A 130 -3.84 -7.25 21.16
CA LYS A 130 -3.31 -7.50 22.50
C LYS A 130 -2.28 -8.63 22.49
N LYS A 131 -2.58 -9.76 21.85
CA LYS A 131 -1.65 -10.90 21.75
C LYS A 131 -0.33 -10.52 21.06
N ILE A 132 -0.38 -9.66 20.05
CA ILE A 132 0.81 -9.23 19.30
C ILE A 132 1.63 -8.24 20.13
N VAL A 133 0.98 -7.26 20.78
CA VAL A 133 1.67 -6.30 21.67
C VAL A 133 2.38 -7.00 22.80
N ASP A 134 1.78 -8.05 23.38
CA ASP A 134 2.39 -8.82 24.48
C ASP A 134 3.60 -9.65 24.02
N ALA A 135 3.76 -9.90 22.71
CA ALA A 135 4.76 -10.82 22.16
C ALA A 135 5.83 -10.13 21.29
N CYS A 136 5.61 -8.92 20.80
CA CYS A 136 6.54 -8.20 19.92
C CYS A 136 7.30 -7.09 20.64
N PHE A 137 8.34 -6.53 19.98
CA PHE A 137 9.11 -5.43 20.55
C PHE A 137 8.26 -4.17 20.73
N THR A 138 7.52 -3.78 19.68
CA THR A 138 6.69 -2.59 19.69
C THR A 138 5.71 -2.56 18.51
N THR A 139 4.65 -1.75 18.62
CA THR A 139 3.68 -1.55 17.55
C THR A 139 3.67 -0.10 17.04
N ARG A 140 3.17 0.10 15.81
CA ARG A 140 2.95 1.44 15.22
C ARG A 140 1.56 1.52 14.57
N ILE A 141 0.96 2.71 14.61
CA ILE A 141 -0.25 3.03 13.85
C ILE A 141 0.08 4.30 13.07
N LEU A 142 0.32 4.16 11.77
CA LEU A 142 0.86 5.22 10.92
C LEU A 142 -0.19 5.92 10.06
N GLY A 143 -1.37 5.30 9.89
CA GLY A 143 -2.51 5.90 9.17
C GLY A 143 -2.40 5.89 7.64
N SER A 144 -1.50 5.10 7.05
CA SER A 144 -1.39 4.98 5.59
C SER A 144 -0.91 3.57 5.22
N ALA A 145 -1.77 2.80 4.56
CA ALA A 145 -1.44 1.45 4.13
C ALA A 145 -0.27 1.44 3.14
N VAL A 146 -0.19 2.42 2.23
CA VAL A 146 0.87 2.50 1.23
C VAL A 146 2.20 2.84 1.90
N TYR A 147 2.20 3.70 2.93
CA TYR A 147 3.40 4.00 3.70
C TYR A 147 3.90 2.77 4.47
N ASP A 148 2.99 2.00 5.08
CA ASP A 148 3.36 0.77 5.76
C ASP A 148 3.99 -0.26 4.81
N PHE A 149 3.45 -0.43 3.60
CA PHE A 149 4.08 -1.28 2.58
C PHE A 149 5.51 -0.84 2.26
N CYS A 150 5.74 0.46 2.12
CA CYS A 150 7.07 1.01 1.86
C CYS A 150 8.06 0.70 2.99
N LEU A 151 7.62 0.85 4.24
CA LEU A 151 8.44 0.53 5.41
C LEU A 151 8.76 -0.96 5.51
N ILE A 152 7.80 -1.84 5.21
CA ILE A 152 8.02 -3.29 5.24
C ILE A 152 8.94 -3.72 4.10
N ALA A 153 8.67 -3.28 2.87
CA ALA A 153 9.46 -3.63 1.70
C ALA A 153 10.91 -3.13 1.79
N SER A 154 11.16 -2.06 2.56
CA SER A 154 12.52 -1.56 2.86
C SER A 154 13.11 -2.08 4.17
N GLY A 155 12.44 -3.02 4.84
CA GLY A 155 12.93 -3.67 6.06
C GLY A 155 13.00 -2.79 7.30
N LYS A 156 12.30 -1.65 7.30
CA LYS A 156 12.21 -0.72 8.44
C LYS A 156 11.15 -1.16 9.47
N VAL A 157 10.13 -1.87 9.01
CA VAL A 157 9.06 -2.49 9.82
C VAL A 157 8.97 -3.97 9.41
N ASP A 158 8.71 -4.88 10.35
CA ASP A 158 8.80 -6.32 10.07
C ASP A 158 7.50 -6.91 9.52
N ALA A 159 6.35 -6.41 9.97
CA ALA A 159 5.05 -6.86 9.47
C ALA A 159 3.94 -5.85 9.70
N ARG A 160 2.77 -6.12 9.11
CA ARG A 160 1.52 -5.39 9.36
C ARG A 160 0.34 -6.34 9.42
N VAL A 161 -0.66 -5.97 10.23
CA VAL A 161 -1.94 -6.66 10.32
C VAL A 161 -3.07 -5.73 9.88
N TRP A 162 -3.87 -6.15 8.89
CA TRP A 162 -5.05 -5.45 8.37
C TRP A 162 -6.32 -6.25 8.66
N ASN A 163 -7.45 -5.61 9.04
CA ASN A 163 -8.73 -6.33 9.19
C ASN A 163 -9.70 -6.09 8.01
N ASN A 164 -9.56 -4.99 7.27
CA ASN A 164 -10.40 -4.67 6.11
C ASN A 164 -9.68 -3.67 5.21
N THR A 165 -9.17 -4.13 4.06
CA THR A 165 -8.40 -3.31 3.10
C THR A 165 -9.01 -3.44 1.71
N LYS A 166 -9.08 -2.34 0.99
CA LYS A 166 -9.57 -2.33 -0.40
C LYS A 166 -8.41 -2.56 -1.36
N VAL A 167 -8.71 -3.05 -2.56
CA VAL A 167 -7.67 -3.44 -3.54
C VAL A 167 -6.70 -2.30 -3.88
N PHE A 168 -7.19 -1.06 -3.94
CA PHE A 168 -6.36 0.10 -4.26
C PHE A 168 -5.38 0.47 -3.14
N ASP A 169 -5.69 0.15 -1.88
CA ASP A 169 -4.82 0.39 -0.73
C ASP A 169 -3.59 -0.54 -0.73
N PHE A 170 -3.66 -1.69 -1.42
CA PHE A 170 -2.61 -2.71 -1.36
C PHE A 170 -2.06 -3.19 -2.70
N ALA A 171 -2.71 -2.94 -3.84
CA ALA A 171 -2.29 -3.51 -5.13
C ALA A 171 -0.83 -3.17 -5.47
N ALA A 172 -0.45 -1.89 -5.39
CA ALA A 172 0.92 -1.46 -5.68
C ALA A 172 1.91 -2.00 -4.63
N GLY A 173 1.54 -1.85 -3.35
CA GLY A 173 2.34 -2.29 -2.22
C GLY A 173 2.60 -3.80 -2.22
N LEU A 174 1.64 -4.61 -2.67
CA LEU A 174 1.78 -6.06 -2.78
C LEU A 174 2.81 -6.47 -3.83
N THR A 175 2.80 -5.84 -5.02
CA THR A 175 3.85 -6.08 -6.02
C THR A 175 5.22 -5.70 -5.46
N ILE A 176 5.33 -4.53 -4.84
CA ILE A 176 6.59 -4.04 -4.24
C ILE A 176 7.08 -4.99 -3.14
N LEU A 177 6.21 -5.40 -2.24
CA LEU A 177 6.56 -6.27 -1.11
C LEU A 177 7.00 -7.65 -1.58
N ASN A 178 6.28 -8.27 -2.51
CA ASN A 178 6.62 -9.59 -3.05
C ASN A 178 8.00 -9.57 -3.72
N GLU A 179 8.27 -8.54 -4.53
CA GLU A 179 9.56 -8.38 -5.22
C GLU A 179 10.72 -8.00 -4.26
N ALA A 180 10.41 -7.43 -3.09
CA ALA A 180 11.34 -7.21 -1.99
C ALA A 180 11.60 -8.49 -1.14
N GLY A 181 10.91 -9.60 -1.44
CA GLY A 181 11.04 -10.88 -0.73
C GLY A 181 10.06 -11.06 0.45
N GLY A 182 9.08 -10.17 0.59
CA GLY A 182 8.00 -10.29 1.56
C GLY A 182 6.85 -11.17 1.08
N LYS A 183 5.82 -11.30 1.94
CA LYS A 183 4.62 -12.10 1.66
C LYS A 183 3.40 -11.45 2.30
N VAL A 184 2.23 -11.74 1.74
CA VAL A 184 0.92 -11.38 2.29
C VAL A 184 0.06 -12.65 2.35
N THR A 185 -0.69 -12.79 3.44
CA THR A 185 -1.62 -13.92 3.66
C THR A 185 -2.91 -13.39 4.28
N ASP A 186 -3.94 -14.25 4.28
CA ASP A 186 -5.14 -14.08 5.11
C ASP A 186 -4.91 -14.58 6.55
N PHE A 187 -5.96 -14.50 7.38
CA PHE A 187 -5.97 -14.88 8.80
C PHE A 187 -6.33 -16.34 9.05
#